data_AF-A0A521MII9-F1
#
_entry.id   AF-A0A521MII9-F1
#
_cell.length_a   1.000
_cell.length_b   1.000
_cell.length_c   1.000
_cell.angle_alpha   90.00
_cell.angle_beta   90.00
_cell.angle_gamma   90.00
#
_symmetry.space_group_name_H-M   'P 1'
#
loop_
_entity.id
_entity.type
_entity.pdbx_description
1 polymer ?
#
loop_
_entity_poly.entity_id
_entity_poly.type
_entity_poly.pdbx_seq_one_letter_code
_entity_poly.pdbx_strand_id
1 'polypeptide(L)'
;ILDAYKVGATIEDLDIYDIENSIEGIDNKDILWVYASLTKGSRNHLRSFIRNIVANGSTYTPQYISQSEFDGIINSPMETGF
;
A
#
# COMPACT_ATOMS: atom_id res chain seq x y z
N ILE A 1 -4.05 14.43 14.16
CA ILE A 1 -4.22 14.25 12.68
C ILE A 1 -3.04 13.48 12.10
N LEU A 2 -1.79 13.92 12.33
CA LEU A 2 -0.60 13.18 11.85
C LEU A 2 -0.60 11.70 12.27
N ASP A 3 -0.93 11.39 13.52
CA ASP A 3 -0.99 9.99 13.98
C ASP A 3 -2.03 9.16 13.22
N ALA A 4 -3.16 9.76 12.85
CA ALA A 4 -4.18 9.09 12.04
C ALA A 4 -3.67 8.79 10.64
N TYR A 5 -2.88 9.69 10.03
CA TYR A 5 -2.24 9.41 8.75
C TYR A 5 -1.19 8.31 8.85
N LYS A 6 -0.42 8.25 9.94
CA LYS A 6 0.56 7.18 10.17
C LYS A 6 -0.12 5.83 10.41
N VAL A 7 -1.23 5.80 11.13
CA VAL A 7 -2.07 4.60 11.28
C VAL A 7 -2.60 4.17 9.92
N GLY A 8 -3.13 5.10 9.11
CA GLY A 8 -3.57 4.80 7.74
C GLY A 8 -2.45 4.21 6.88
N ALA A 9 -1.26 4.82 6.87
CA ALA A 9 -0.10 4.27 6.16
C ALA A 9 0.31 2.89 6.67
N THR A 10 0.21 2.63 7.98
CA THR A 10 0.52 1.32 8.58
C THR A 10 -0.47 0.25 8.15
N ILE A 11 -1.76 0.59 8.05
CA ILE A 11 -2.78 -0.34 7.58
C ILE A 11 -2.52 -0.71 6.13
N GLU A 12 -2.25 0.26 5.25
CA GLU A 12 -2.02 -0.04 3.83
C GLU A 12 -0.71 -0.80 3.58
N ASP A 13 0.32 -0.54 4.39
CA ASP A 13 1.56 -1.31 4.43
C ASP A 13 1.30 -2.78 4.82
N LEU A 14 0.52 -3.01 5.88
CA LEU A 14 0.11 -4.35 6.30
C LEU A 14 -0.78 -5.05 5.24
N ASP A 15 -1.76 -4.35 4.67
CA ASP A 15 -2.69 -4.91 3.68
C ASP A 15 -1.94 -5.40 2.44
N ILE A 16 -0.95 -4.63 1.95
CA ILE A 16 -0.12 -5.05 0.82
C ILE A 16 0.65 -6.33 1.17
N TYR A 17 1.32 -6.35 2.32
CA TYR A 17 2.08 -7.51 2.78
C TYR A 17 1.19 -8.76 2.92
N ASP A 18 0.03 -8.64 3.57
CA ASP A 18 -0.86 -9.77 3.82
C ASP A 18 -1.44 -10.32 2.50
N ILE A 19 -1.81 -9.46 1.55
CA ILE A 19 -2.33 -9.91 0.25
C ILE A 19 -1.24 -10.64 -0.53
N GLU A 20 0.00 -10.12 -0.57
CA GLU A 20 1.10 -10.79 -1.29
C GLU A 20 1.40 -12.17 -0.73
N ASN A 21 1.39 -12.32 0.61
CA ASN A 21 1.57 -13.62 1.26
C ASN A 21 0.34 -14.54 1.13
N SER A 22 -0.85 -14.00 0.86
CA SER A 22 -2.09 -14.77 0.70
C SER A 22 -2.30 -15.31 -0.71
N ILE A 23 -1.54 -14.85 -1.71
CA ILE A 23 -1.67 -15.30 -3.10
C ILE A 23 -1.11 -16.72 -3.29
N GLU A 24 -0.19 -17.16 -2.44
CA GLU A 24 0.44 -18.48 -2.57
C GLU A 24 -0.61 -19.61 -2.51
N GLY A 25 -0.64 -20.46 -3.54
CA GLY A 25 -1.56 -21.59 -3.63
C GLY A 25 -2.96 -21.27 -4.18
N ILE A 26 -3.25 -20.02 -4.54
CA ILE A 26 -4.52 -19.66 -5.21
C ILE A 26 -4.39 -19.86 -6.72
N ASP A 27 -5.21 -20.74 -7.30
CA ASP A 27 -5.32 -20.96 -8.74
C ASP A 27 -6.57 -20.33 -9.38
N ASN A 28 -7.51 -19.86 -8.54
CA ASN A 28 -8.72 -19.20 -8.98
C ASN A 28 -8.39 -17.79 -9.50
N LYS A 29 -8.51 -17.62 -10.82
CA LYS A 29 -8.20 -16.37 -11.53
C LYS A 29 -9.05 -15.18 -11.07
N ASP A 30 -10.29 -15.40 -10.65
CA ASP A 30 -11.17 -14.33 -10.22
C ASP A 30 -10.71 -13.78 -8.86
N ILE A 31 -10.27 -14.65 -7.95
CA ILE A 31 -9.70 -14.25 -6.66
C ILE A 31 -8.40 -13.47 -6.88
N LEU A 32 -7.51 -13.98 -7.75
CA LEU A 32 -6.27 -13.28 -8.10
C LEU A 32 -6.52 -11.89 -8.69
N TRP A 33 -7.57 -11.75 -9.52
CA TRP A 33 -7.95 -10.45 -10.07
C TRP A 33 -8.47 -9.47 -9.01
N VAL A 34 -9.26 -9.97 -8.04
CA VAL A 34 -9.70 -9.17 -6.89
C VAL A 34 -8.51 -8.74 -6.05
N TYR A 35 -7.58 -9.64 -5.73
CA TYR A 35 -6.40 -9.32 -4.93
C TYR A 35 -5.51 -8.29 -5.61
N ALA A 36 -5.26 -8.44 -6.92
CA ALA A 36 -4.52 -7.44 -7.69
C ALA A 36 -5.20 -6.06 -7.64
N SER A 37 -6.54 -6.02 -7.70
CA SER A 37 -7.33 -4.79 -7.58
C SER A 37 -7.26 -4.17 -6.18
N LEU A 38 -7.30 -5.01 -5.13
CA LEU A 38 -7.14 -4.58 -3.74
C LEU A 38 -5.75 -3.99 -3.50
N THR A 39 -4.68 -4.70 -3.87
CA THR A 39 -3.31 -4.20 -3.69
C THR A 39 -3.07 -2.91 -4.48
N LYS A 40 -3.65 -2.76 -5.69
CA LYS A 40 -3.65 -1.49 -6.43
C LYS A 40 -4.31 -0.36 -5.64
N GLY A 41 -5.45 -0.62 -5.02
CA GLY A 41 -6.13 0.30 -4.12
C GLY A 41 -5.23 0.72 -2.95
N SER A 42 -4.65 -0.26 -2.25
CA SER A 42 -3.78 -0.01 -1.09
C SER A 42 -2.53 0.79 -1.44
N ARG A 43 -1.88 0.52 -2.58
CA ARG A 43 -0.76 1.35 -3.06
C ARG A 43 -1.16 2.81 -3.28
N ASN A 44 -2.35 3.06 -3.84
CA ASN A 44 -2.86 4.43 -4.02
C ASN A 44 -3.24 5.11 -2.69
N HIS A 45 -3.81 4.37 -1.75
CA HIS A 45 -4.07 4.87 -0.40
C HIS A 45 -2.76 5.21 0.32
N LEU A 46 -1.76 4.33 0.26
CA LEU A 46 -0.43 4.55 0.82
C LEU A 46 0.20 5.84 0.27
N ARG A 47 0.22 6.02 -1.06
CA ARG A 47 0.64 7.29 -1.70
C ARG A 47 -0.09 8.51 -1.13
N SER A 48 -1.39 8.38 -0.84
CA SER A 48 -2.21 9.47 -0.29
C SER A 48 -1.88 9.78 1.16
N PHE A 49 -1.70 8.75 2.00
CA PHE A 49 -1.27 8.92 3.39
C PHE A 49 0.13 9.51 3.49
N ILE A 50 1.08 9.01 2.69
CA ILE A 50 2.46 9.53 2.66
C ILE A 50 2.49 10.99 2.25
N ARG A 51 1.73 11.39 1.22
CA ARG A 51 1.61 12.80 0.82
C ARG A 51 1.14 13.69 1.98
N ASN A 52 0.15 13.22 2.74
CA ASN A 52 -0.35 13.96 3.90
C ASN A 52 0.66 14.00 5.06
N ILE A 53 1.38 12.90 5.32
CA ILE A 53 2.44 12.84 6.33
C ILE A 53 3.56 13.83 6.00
N VAL A 54 4.03 13.85 4.74
CA VAL A 54 5.07 14.77 4.26
C VAL A 54 4.59 16.23 4.30
N ALA A 55 3.33 16.49 3.91
CA ALA A 55 2.74 17.83 4.02
C ALA A 55 2.65 18.34 5.47
N ASN A 56 2.65 17.43 6.46
CA ASN A 56 2.73 17.75 7.88
C ASN A 56 4.17 17.74 8.44
N GLY A 57 5.19 17.73 7.56
CA GLY A 57 6.60 17.80 7.95
C GLY A 57 7.13 16.53 8.63
N SER A 58 6.48 15.38 8.42
CA SER A 58 6.89 14.11 9.02
C SER A 58 7.25 13.07 7.95
N THR A 59 7.69 11.91 8.41
CA THR A 59 8.06 10.75 7.58
C THR A 59 7.36 9.49 8.09
N TYR A 60 7.36 8.47 7.25
CA TYR A 60 6.90 7.12 7.57
C TYR A 60 7.99 6.13 7.13
N THR A 61 8.21 5.11 7.94
CA THR A 61 9.09 3.98 7.62
C THR A 61 8.21 2.74 7.56
N PRO A 62 8.26 1.95 6.48
CA PRO A 62 7.46 0.74 6.37
C PRO A 62 7.82 -0.26 7.48
N GLN A 63 6.81 -0.96 7.95
CA GLN A 63 6.88 -1.95 9.03
C GLN A 63 6.74 -3.37 8.52
N TYR A 64 6.05 -3.58 7.39
CA TYR A 64 5.78 -4.91 6.84
C TYR A 64 6.39 -5.10 5.45
N ILE A 65 6.05 -4.25 4.49
CA ILE A 65 6.67 -4.27 3.16
C ILE A 65 8.13 -3.83 3.22
N SER A 66 8.93 -4.25 2.24
CA SER A 66 10.33 -3.85 2.18
C SER A 66 10.48 -2.35 1.91
N GLN A 67 11.57 -1.74 2.37
CA GLN A 67 11.88 -0.34 2.05
C GLN A 67 11.95 -0.11 0.53
N SER A 68 12.51 -1.04 -0.24
CA SER A 68 12.58 -0.95 -1.70
C SER A 68 11.22 -0.94 -2.38
N GLU A 69 10.28 -1.75 -1.88
CA GLU A 69 8.93 -1.82 -2.43
C GLU A 69 8.16 -0.55 -2.08
N PHE A 70 8.22 -0.13 -0.81
CA PHE A 70 7.68 1.14 -0.36
C PHE A 70 8.17 2.31 -1.23
N ASP A 71 9.48 2.41 -1.45
CA ASP A 71 10.08 3.45 -2.28
C ASP A 71 9.58 3.38 -3.73
N GLY A 72 9.41 2.17 -4.28
CA GLY A 72 8.83 1.97 -5.61
C GLY A 72 7.37 2.45 -5.70
N ILE A 73 6.58 2.23 -4.65
CA ILE A 73 5.19 2.67 -4.58
C ILE A 73 5.10 4.19 -4.48
N ILE A 74 5.79 4.81 -3.52
CA ILE A 74 5.62 6.23 -3.23
C ILE A 74 6.24 7.14 -4.29
N ASN A 75 7.22 6.65 -5.05
CA ASN A 75 7.89 7.40 -6.12
C ASN A 75 7.29 7.13 -7.51
N SER A 76 6.17 6.41 -7.60
CA SER A 76 5.43 6.19 -8.85
C SER A 76 4.09 6.93 -8.86
N PRO A 77 3.54 7.25 -10.05
CA PRO A 77 2.21 7.86 -10.16
C PRO A 77 1.09 7.00 -9.56
N MET A 78 -0.05 7.63 -9.29
CA MET A 78 -1.27 6.89 -8.95
C MET A 78 -1.65 5.92 -10.07
N GLU A 79 -2.01 4.70 -9.69
CA GLU A 79 -2.51 3.68 -10.60
C GLU A 79 -3.98 3.99 -10.95
N THR A 80 -4.32 3.92 -12.23
CA THR A 80 -5.68 4.22 -12.73
C THR A 80 -6.19 3.11 -13.63
N GLY A 81 -7.51 3.05 -13.83
CA GLY A 81 -8.16 2.01 -14.65
C GLY A 81 -8.41 0.70 -13.91
N PHE A 82 -8.88 -0.30 -14.66
CA PHE A 82 -9.12 -1.67 -14.19
C PHE A 82 -7.90 -2.54 -14.49
#